data_AF-A0ABD0RCR4-F1
#
_entry.id   AF-A0ABD0RCR4-F1
#
_cell.length_a   1.000
_cell.length_b   1.000
_cell.length_c   1.000
_cell.angle_alpha   90.00
_cell.angle_beta   90.00
_cell.angle_gamma   90.00
#
_symmetry.space_group_name_H-M   'P 1'
#
loop_
_entity.id
_entity.type
_entity.pdbx_description
1 polymer ?
#
loop_
_entity_poly.entity_id
_entity_poly.type
_entity_poly.pdbx_seq_one_letter_code
_entity_poly.pdbx_strand_id
1 'polypeptide(L)'
;VCDLLSKMTNEQRNALRLYKELKDYCRDTGSTYIERKMLLEKMQQWKIEDEGFLFLHKHGILIQENNKVALHNFFSYEKGIAESLRAVIEGEPWTIRLDVKEVLQRRLREMVCDDLNDSVVELDVDHIRAAEMICANPVTVISGKGGSGKTTVVSLVFKEAMEQQTSESDSDEKPPIEVLLTAPTGRAASVLTKRTGCTAYTMHQ
;
A
#
# COMPACT_ATOMS: atom_id res chain seq x y z
N VAL A 1 -29.81 -10.39 -33.34
CA VAL A 1 -29.79 -10.63 -31.88
C VAL A 1 -28.93 -11.87 -31.65
N CYS A 2 -27.91 -11.78 -30.81
CA CYS A 2 -26.96 -12.88 -30.64
C CYS A 2 -27.55 -13.90 -29.66
N ASP A 3 -28.01 -15.05 -30.16
CA ASP A 3 -28.56 -16.19 -29.41
C ASP A 3 -27.50 -16.97 -28.63
N LEU A 4 -26.48 -16.27 -28.10
CA LEU A 4 -25.37 -16.90 -27.41
C LEU A 4 -25.82 -17.58 -26.11
N LEU A 5 -26.75 -16.97 -25.37
CA LEU A 5 -27.29 -17.53 -24.13
C LEU A 5 -28.16 -18.77 -24.37
N SER A 6 -28.87 -18.84 -25.49
CA SER A 6 -29.68 -20.02 -25.84
C SER A 6 -28.84 -21.19 -26.35
N LYS A 7 -27.59 -20.94 -26.76
CA LYS A 7 -26.60 -21.97 -27.12
C LYS A 7 -25.79 -22.51 -25.94
N MET A 8 -25.87 -21.87 -24.76
CA MET A 8 -25.12 -22.28 -23.57
C MET A 8 -25.84 -23.38 -22.78
N THR A 9 -25.05 -24.32 -22.25
CA THR A 9 -25.54 -25.32 -21.28
C THR A 9 -26.08 -24.64 -20.02
N ASN A 10 -26.91 -25.34 -19.24
CA ASN A 10 -27.39 -24.81 -17.96
C ASN A 10 -26.23 -24.47 -17.03
N GLU A 11 -25.23 -25.37 -16.95
CA GLU A 11 -23.97 -25.16 -16.22
C GLU A 11 -23.28 -23.85 -16.62
N GLN A 12 -23.09 -23.60 -17.91
CA GLN A 12 -22.46 -22.37 -18.41
C GLN A 12 -23.28 -21.11 -18.10
N ARG A 13 -24.62 -21.20 -18.17
CA ARG A 13 -25.51 -20.09 -17.82
C ARG A 13 -25.45 -19.78 -16.32
N ASN A 14 -25.46 -20.80 -15.46
CA ASN A 14 -25.29 -20.65 -14.02
C ASN A 14 -23.91 -20.07 -13.68
N ALA A 15 -22.84 -20.55 -14.34
CA ALA A 15 -21.49 -20.04 -14.17
C ALA A 15 -21.38 -18.55 -14.55
N LEU A 16 -21.93 -18.14 -15.70
CA LEU A 16 -21.91 -16.75 -16.13
C LEU A 16 -22.67 -15.83 -15.18
N ARG A 17 -23.83 -16.28 -14.68
CA ARG A 17 -24.60 -15.56 -13.66
C ARG A 17 -23.80 -15.43 -12.36
N LEU A 18 -23.21 -16.53 -11.89
CA LEU A 18 -22.41 -16.53 -10.66
C LEU A 18 -21.23 -15.57 -10.75
N TYR A 19 -20.49 -15.63 -11.86
CA TYR A 19 -19.36 -14.74 -12.10
C TYR A 19 -19.78 -13.27 -12.07
N LYS A 20 -20.92 -12.93 -12.71
CA LYS A 20 -21.46 -11.57 -12.71
C LYS A 20 -21.85 -11.12 -11.31
N GLU A 21 -22.71 -11.89 -10.63
CA GLU A 21 -23.22 -11.52 -9.30
C GLU A 21 -22.09 -11.40 -8.27
N LEU A 22 -21.09 -12.29 -8.32
CA LEU A 22 -19.92 -12.21 -7.46
C LEU A 22 -19.05 -10.98 -7.77
N LYS A 23 -18.87 -10.66 -9.05
CA LYS A 23 -18.12 -9.47 -9.46
C LYS A 23 -18.81 -8.18 -9.00
N ASP A 24 -20.13 -8.12 -9.12
CA ASP A 24 -20.93 -6.98 -8.67
C ASP A 24 -20.89 -6.88 -7.12
N TYR A 25 -21.01 -8.01 -6.41
CA TYR A 25 -20.84 -8.07 -4.95
C TYR A 25 -19.47 -7.52 -4.49
N CYS A 26 -18.38 -7.96 -5.12
CA CYS A 26 -17.03 -7.47 -4.79
C CYS A 26 -16.87 -5.98 -5.06
N ARG A 27 -17.44 -5.48 -6.17
CA ARG A 27 -17.43 -4.06 -6.51
C ARG A 27 -18.18 -3.21 -5.48
N ASP A 28 -19.35 -3.68 -5.04
CA ASP A 28 -20.22 -2.92 -4.14
C ASP A 28 -19.72 -2.92 -2.70
N THR A 29 -19.04 -3.99 -2.27
CA THR A 29 -18.52 -4.13 -0.90
C THR A 29 -17.05 -3.74 -0.76
N GLY A 30 -16.30 -3.65 -1.87
CA GLY A 30 -14.85 -3.53 -1.86
C GLY A 30 -14.12 -4.82 -1.46
N SER A 31 -14.82 -5.95 -1.35
CA SER A 31 -14.24 -7.23 -0.93
C SER A 31 -13.46 -7.89 -2.07
N THR A 32 -12.30 -8.48 -1.78
CA THR A 32 -11.50 -9.28 -2.73
C THR A 32 -11.88 -10.76 -2.74
N TYR A 33 -12.57 -11.23 -1.70
CA TYR A 33 -13.08 -12.59 -1.54
C TYR A 33 -14.44 -12.58 -0.86
N ILE A 34 -15.11 -13.73 -0.88
CA ILE A 34 -16.32 -14.03 -0.11
C ILE A 34 -16.11 -15.31 0.70
N GLU A 35 -16.64 -15.39 1.92
CA GLU A 35 -16.62 -16.63 2.67
C GLU A 35 -17.52 -17.70 2.02
N ARG A 36 -17.08 -18.96 2.01
CA ARG A 36 -17.80 -20.03 1.31
C ARG A 36 -19.25 -20.18 1.80
N LYS A 37 -19.48 -20.09 3.11
CA LYS A 37 -20.84 -20.15 3.69
C LYS A 37 -21.73 -19.01 3.18
N MET A 38 -21.22 -17.78 3.21
CA MET A 38 -21.95 -16.60 2.73
C MET A 38 -22.20 -16.67 1.21
N LEU A 39 -21.26 -17.22 0.44
CA LEU A 39 -21.46 -17.45 -0.99
C LEU A 39 -22.61 -18.43 -1.26
N LEU A 40 -22.69 -19.54 -0.50
CA LEU A 40 -23.80 -20.50 -0.65
C LEU A 40 -25.16 -19.85 -0.36
N GLU A 41 -25.26 -19.03 0.68
CA GLU A 41 -26.48 -18.28 1.00
C GLU A 41 -26.83 -17.28 -0.12
N LYS A 42 -25.83 -16.60 -0.69
CA LYS A 42 -26.02 -15.67 -1.81
C LYS A 42 -26.44 -16.39 -3.09
N MET A 43 -25.86 -17.55 -3.39
CA MET A 43 -26.24 -18.36 -4.55
C MET A 43 -27.70 -18.81 -4.46
N GLN A 44 -28.19 -19.16 -3.27
CA GLN A 44 -29.61 -19.45 -3.04
C GLN A 44 -30.48 -18.22 -3.30
N GLN A 45 -30.08 -17.04 -2.80
CA GLN A 45 -30.80 -15.78 -3.03
C GLN A 45 -30.85 -15.42 -4.52
N TRP A 46 -29.76 -15.62 -5.25
CA TRP A 46 -29.64 -15.36 -6.68
C TRP A 46 -30.24 -16.46 -7.56
N LYS A 47 -30.73 -17.55 -6.97
CA LYS A 47 -31.28 -18.74 -7.66
C LYS A 47 -30.28 -19.31 -8.66
N ILE A 48 -29.04 -19.47 -8.23
CA ILE A 48 -27.93 -20.04 -9.00
C ILE A 48 -27.62 -21.43 -8.45
N GLU A 49 -27.57 -22.41 -9.34
CA GLU A 49 -27.28 -23.80 -8.99
C GLU A 49 -25.78 -24.04 -8.82
N ASP A 50 -25.44 -25.04 -7.99
CA ASP A 50 -24.05 -25.39 -7.64
C ASP A 50 -23.18 -25.77 -8.84
N GLU A 51 -23.77 -26.25 -9.93
CA GLU A 51 -23.08 -26.56 -11.19
C GLU A 51 -22.29 -25.36 -11.70
N GLY A 52 -22.82 -24.15 -11.56
CA GLY A 52 -22.12 -22.93 -11.96
C GLY A 52 -20.84 -22.69 -11.15
N PHE A 53 -20.89 -22.95 -9.85
CA PHE A 53 -19.71 -22.87 -8.98
C PHE A 53 -18.67 -23.92 -9.38
N LEU A 54 -19.10 -25.17 -9.54
CA LEU A 54 -18.22 -26.29 -9.91
C LEU A 54 -17.52 -26.03 -11.24
N PHE A 55 -18.26 -25.51 -12.23
CA PHE A 55 -17.71 -25.13 -13.53
C PHE A 55 -16.63 -24.05 -13.40
N LEU A 56 -16.93 -22.94 -12.72
CA LEU A 56 -15.97 -21.84 -12.57
C LEU A 56 -14.71 -22.27 -11.79
N HIS A 57 -14.87 -23.09 -10.75
CA HIS A 57 -13.76 -23.63 -9.98
C HIS A 57 -12.91 -24.58 -10.83
N LYS A 58 -13.55 -25.50 -11.57
CA LYS A 58 -12.86 -26.44 -12.48
C LYS A 58 -12.03 -25.72 -13.54
N HIS A 59 -12.50 -24.58 -14.04
CA HIS A 59 -11.77 -23.79 -15.05
C HIS A 59 -10.81 -22.76 -14.44
N GLY A 60 -10.61 -22.76 -13.12
CA GLY A 60 -9.68 -21.85 -12.44
C GLY A 60 -10.13 -20.39 -12.43
N ILE A 61 -11.41 -20.10 -12.70
CA ILE A 61 -11.97 -18.75 -12.65
C ILE A 61 -12.28 -18.36 -11.19
N LEU A 62 -12.72 -19.34 -10.40
CA LEU A 62 -12.82 -19.22 -8.95
C LEU A 62 -11.71 -20.00 -8.27
N ILE A 63 -11.04 -19.36 -7.32
CA ILE A 63 -10.08 -19.98 -6.43
C ILE A 63 -10.73 -20.12 -5.07
N GLN A 64 -10.66 -21.32 -4.50
CA GLN A 64 -11.06 -21.56 -3.12
C GLN A 64 -9.83 -21.96 -2.30
N GLU A 65 -9.52 -21.15 -1.29
CA GLU A 65 -8.52 -21.48 -0.28
C GLU A 65 -9.17 -21.38 1.11
N ASN A 66 -9.02 -22.44 1.91
CA ASN A 66 -9.67 -22.57 3.21
C ASN A 66 -11.20 -22.34 3.10
N ASN A 67 -11.73 -21.36 3.84
CA ASN A 67 -13.14 -20.95 3.82
C ASN A 67 -13.40 -19.72 2.93
N LYS A 68 -12.45 -19.31 2.07
CA LYS A 68 -12.57 -18.13 1.21
C LYS A 68 -12.66 -18.54 -0.25
N VAL A 69 -13.53 -17.87 -0.99
CA VAL A 69 -13.67 -17.99 -2.44
C VAL A 69 -13.40 -16.63 -3.07
N ALA A 70 -12.51 -16.57 -4.05
CA ALA A 70 -12.16 -15.35 -4.76
C ALA A 70 -12.20 -15.58 -6.27
N LEU A 71 -12.45 -14.49 -7.02
CA LEU A 71 -12.15 -14.48 -8.45
C LEU A 71 -10.64 -14.60 -8.63
N HIS A 72 -10.21 -15.39 -9.61
CA HIS A 72 -8.79 -15.66 -9.88
C HIS A 72 -7.93 -14.40 -9.89
N ASN A 73 -8.39 -13.33 -10.54
CA ASN A 73 -7.65 -12.08 -10.64
C ASN A 73 -7.42 -11.44 -9.26
N PHE A 74 -8.45 -11.39 -8.40
CA PHE A 74 -8.31 -10.82 -7.06
C PHE A 74 -7.37 -11.64 -6.18
N PHE A 75 -7.50 -12.97 -6.24
CA PHE A 75 -6.58 -13.87 -5.55
C PHE A 75 -5.12 -13.65 -6.02
N SER A 76 -4.93 -13.58 -7.33
CA SER A 76 -3.60 -13.36 -7.93
C SER A 76 -3.01 -12.00 -7.53
N TYR A 77 -3.83 -10.94 -7.47
CA TYR A 77 -3.38 -9.63 -7.02
C TYR A 77 -2.96 -9.64 -5.54
N GLU A 78 -3.76 -10.24 -4.66
CA GLU A 78 -3.45 -10.33 -3.23
C GLU A 78 -2.15 -11.12 -3.00
N LYS A 79 -2.01 -12.26 -3.67
CA LYS A 79 -0.80 -13.08 -3.62
C LYS A 79 0.41 -12.32 -4.17
N GLY A 80 0.26 -11.65 -5.31
CA GLY A 80 1.33 -10.85 -5.91
C GLY A 80 1.78 -9.68 -5.02
N ILE A 81 0.86 -8.99 -4.34
CA ILE A 81 1.19 -7.95 -3.36
C ILE A 81 1.97 -8.55 -2.19
N ALA A 82 1.51 -9.67 -1.63
CA ALA A 82 2.18 -10.33 -0.51
C ALA A 82 3.58 -10.85 -0.88
N GLU A 83 3.75 -11.38 -2.08
CA GLU A 83 5.05 -11.81 -2.61
C GLU A 83 5.99 -10.62 -2.84
N SER A 84 5.49 -9.53 -3.44
CA SER A 84 6.27 -8.31 -3.64
C SER A 84 6.73 -7.71 -2.32
N LEU A 85 5.84 -7.63 -1.33
CA LEU A 85 6.16 -7.12 0.00
C LEU A 85 7.22 -7.98 0.70
N ARG A 86 7.08 -9.31 0.61
CA ARG A 86 8.05 -10.25 1.17
C ARG A 86 9.42 -10.11 0.53
N ALA A 87 9.50 -9.98 -0.79
CA ALA A 87 10.75 -9.78 -1.50
C ALA A 87 11.50 -8.52 -1.05
N VAL A 88 10.78 -7.44 -0.74
CA VAL A 88 11.38 -6.19 -0.21
C VAL A 88 11.87 -6.38 1.23
N ILE A 89 11.13 -7.12 2.08
CA ILE A 89 11.50 -7.34 3.47
C ILE A 89 12.68 -8.31 3.62
N GLU A 90 12.70 -9.37 2.81
CA GLU A 90 13.73 -10.43 2.82
C GLU A 90 14.94 -10.09 1.94
N GLY A 91 14.94 -8.93 1.29
CA GLY A 91 16.00 -8.46 0.40
C GLY A 91 17.30 -8.06 1.13
N GLU A 92 18.08 -7.19 0.50
CA GLU A 92 19.33 -6.71 1.08
C GLU A 92 19.08 -5.96 2.41
N PRO A 93 20.05 -6.02 3.36
CA PRO A 93 19.93 -5.31 4.63
C PRO A 93 19.70 -3.81 4.44
N TRP A 94 18.51 -3.37 4.83
CA TRP A 94 18.15 -1.95 4.82
C TRP A 94 18.75 -1.22 6.01
N THR A 95 19.45 -0.13 5.75
CA THR A 95 19.90 0.78 6.79
C THR A 95 20.13 2.18 6.23
N ILE A 96 19.51 3.17 6.86
CA ILE A 96 19.86 4.58 6.68
C ILE A 96 20.57 5.01 7.96
N ARG A 97 21.84 5.43 7.84
CA ARG A 97 22.65 5.88 8.98
C ARG A 97 22.32 7.34 9.28
N LEU A 98 21.50 7.57 10.29
CA LEU A 98 21.11 8.91 10.74
C LEU A 98 20.99 8.96 12.26
N ASP A 99 21.40 10.06 12.87
CA ASP A 99 20.99 10.40 14.24
C ASP A 99 19.60 11.02 14.21
N VAL A 100 18.58 10.18 14.34
CA VAL A 100 17.17 10.57 14.29
C VAL A 100 16.84 11.71 15.25
N LYS A 101 17.42 11.73 16.45
CA LYS A 101 17.14 12.78 17.44
C LYS A 101 17.73 14.11 16.98
N GLU A 102 18.96 14.08 16.47
CA GLU A 102 19.60 15.28 15.93
C GLU A 102 18.81 15.84 14.74
N VAL A 103 18.38 14.99 13.79
CA VAL A 103 17.56 15.39 12.63
C VAL A 103 16.29 16.10 13.07
N LEU A 104 15.54 15.51 13.99
CA LEU A 104 14.27 16.05 14.45
C LEU A 104 14.46 17.35 15.27
N GLN A 105 15.51 17.41 16.11
CA GLN A 105 15.83 18.61 16.89
C GLN A 105 16.29 19.78 16.01
N ARG A 106 17.06 19.52 14.94
CA ARG A 106 17.56 20.58 14.04
C ARG A 106 16.41 21.35 13.40
N ARG A 107 15.41 20.63 12.88
CA ARG A 107 14.19 21.24 12.31
C ARG A 107 13.50 22.17 13.30
N LEU A 108 13.43 21.75 14.56
CA LEU A 108 12.77 22.54 15.57
C LEU A 108 13.54 23.83 15.87
N ARG A 109 14.87 23.76 15.95
CA ARG A 109 15.72 24.96 16.08
C ARG A 109 15.51 25.94 14.93
N GLU A 110 15.38 25.45 13.69
CA GLU A 110 15.11 26.27 12.51
C GLU A 110 13.74 26.96 12.53
N MET A 111 12.75 26.42 13.26
CA MET A 111 11.42 27.02 13.39
C MET A 111 11.32 28.03 14.54
N VAL A 112 12.24 28.00 15.50
CA VAL A 112 12.31 28.96 16.61
C VAL A 112 13.26 30.08 16.22
N CYS A 113 12.78 31.04 15.44
CA CYS A 113 13.47 32.30 15.23
C CYS A 113 13.32 33.18 16.50
N ASP A 114 14.42 33.62 17.08
CA ASP A 114 14.55 34.78 17.99
C ASP A 114 13.40 35.01 19.00
N ASP A 115 13.38 34.26 20.12
CA ASP A 115 13.26 34.84 21.47
C ASP A 115 13.18 33.72 22.53
N LEU A 116 14.10 33.80 23.50
CA LEU A 116 14.00 33.32 24.89
C LEU A 116 13.14 32.06 25.16
N ASN A 117 13.75 30.88 25.13
CA ASN A 117 13.93 30.06 26.34
C ASN A 117 14.72 28.78 26.04
N ASP A 118 15.63 28.45 26.93
CA ASP A 118 16.37 27.18 27.06
C ASP A 118 15.45 26.01 27.47
N SER A 119 14.17 26.04 27.06
CA SER A 119 13.28 24.92 27.23
C SER A 119 13.62 23.89 26.17
N VAL A 120 14.22 22.77 26.57
CA VAL A 120 14.34 21.55 25.77
C VAL A 120 12.95 21.23 25.24
N VAL A 121 12.69 21.55 23.98
CA VAL A 121 11.41 21.24 23.39
C VAL A 121 11.37 19.74 23.18
N GLU A 122 10.45 19.10 23.87
CA GLU A 122 10.28 17.66 23.82
C GLU A 122 9.81 17.24 22.42
N LEU A 123 10.59 16.37 21.81
CA LEU A 123 10.21 15.73 20.56
C LEU A 123 9.09 14.73 20.81
N ASP A 124 8.12 14.71 19.90
CA ASP A 124 7.05 13.71 19.90
C ASP A 124 7.65 12.29 19.78
N VAL A 125 7.35 11.45 20.77
CA VAL A 125 7.84 10.06 20.85
C VAL A 125 7.43 9.26 19.61
N ASP A 126 6.24 9.51 19.06
CA ASP A 126 5.78 8.83 17.85
C ASP A 126 6.57 9.28 16.62
N HIS A 127 7.06 10.52 16.57
CA HIS A 127 7.90 11.01 15.48
C HIS A 127 9.30 10.41 15.53
N ILE A 128 9.88 10.31 16.73
CA ILE A 128 11.17 9.62 16.95
C ILE A 128 11.04 8.17 16.49
N ARG A 129 10.04 7.46 17.00
CA ARG A 129 9.80 6.05 16.66
C ARG A 129 9.58 5.86 15.16
N ALA A 130 8.79 6.73 14.52
CA ALA A 130 8.57 6.65 13.08
C ALA A 130 9.87 6.85 12.28
N ALA A 131 10.71 7.81 12.67
CA ALA A 131 11.98 8.06 12.01
C ALA A 131 13.00 6.92 12.24
N GLU A 132 13.06 6.35 13.45
CA GLU A 132 13.85 5.14 13.73
C GLU A 132 13.39 3.96 12.87
N MET A 133 12.08 3.76 12.75
CA MET A 133 11.52 2.69 11.91
C MET A 133 11.87 2.88 10.44
N ILE A 134 11.79 4.10 9.90
CA ILE A 134 12.20 4.41 8.52
C ILE A 134 13.68 4.05 8.31
N CYS A 135 14.55 4.37 9.25
CA CYS A 135 15.98 4.11 9.12
C CYS A 135 16.35 2.63 9.23
N ALA A 136 15.58 1.85 10.00
CA ALA A 136 15.90 0.46 10.33
C ALA A 136 15.13 -0.59 9.50
N ASN A 137 14.02 -0.23 8.84
CA ASN A 137 13.18 -1.20 8.13
C ASN A 137 12.97 -0.84 6.65
N PRO A 138 13.08 -1.82 5.72
CA PRO A 138 12.88 -1.59 4.29
C PRO A 138 11.45 -1.19 3.94
N VAL A 139 10.48 -1.58 4.78
CA VAL A 139 9.07 -1.17 4.65
C VAL A 139 8.59 -0.66 5.99
N THR A 140 8.12 0.60 6.00
CA THR A 140 7.53 1.23 7.18
C THR A 140 6.17 1.81 6.83
N VAL A 141 5.15 1.47 7.62
CA VAL A 141 3.79 2.02 7.48
C VAL A 141 3.53 3.00 8.62
N ILE A 142 3.28 4.27 8.29
CA ILE A 142 2.98 5.32 9.26
C ILE A 142 1.52 5.72 9.11
N SER A 143 0.72 5.44 10.14
CA SER A 143 -0.70 5.79 10.20
C SER A 143 -0.95 6.88 11.24
N GLY A 144 -2.03 7.65 11.08
CA GLY A 144 -2.40 8.72 12.02
C GLY A 144 -3.40 9.71 11.43
N LYS A 145 -4.04 10.51 12.28
CA LYS A 145 -5.05 11.51 11.88
C LYS A 145 -4.46 12.59 10.95
N GLY A 146 -5.32 13.29 10.22
CA GLY A 146 -4.93 14.48 9.47
C GLY A 146 -4.28 15.51 10.39
N GLY A 147 -3.15 16.11 9.98
CA GLY A 147 -2.42 17.09 10.79
C GLY A 147 -1.37 16.52 11.76
N SER A 148 -1.25 15.20 11.92
CA SER A 148 -0.31 14.58 12.87
C SER A 148 1.18 14.62 12.49
N GLY A 149 1.59 15.44 11.52
CA GLY A 149 3.01 15.56 11.15
C GLY A 149 3.65 14.36 10.41
N LYS A 150 2.91 13.36 9.92
CA LYS A 150 3.53 12.19 9.25
C LYS A 150 4.44 12.56 8.07
N THR A 151 3.93 13.36 7.14
CA THR A 151 4.69 13.82 5.96
C THR A 151 5.93 14.61 6.38
N THR A 152 5.82 15.38 7.45
CA THR A 152 6.88 16.20 8.04
C THR A 152 8.05 15.34 8.50
N VAL A 153 7.78 14.25 9.23
CA VAL A 153 8.81 13.29 9.68
C VAL A 153 9.48 12.60 8.50
N VAL A 154 8.70 12.04 7.57
CA VAL A 154 9.23 11.32 6.40
C VAL A 154 10.13 12.23 5.57
N SER A 155 9.70 13.48 5.33
CA SER A 155 10.47 14.44 4.51
C SER A 155 11.81 14.79 5.14
N LEU A 156 11.88 14.92 6.46
CA LEU A 156 13.12 15.28 7.15
C LEU A 156 14.15 14.17 7.10
N VAL A 157 13.72 12.94 7.39
CA VAL A 157 14.61 11.78 7.40
C VAL A 157 15.27 11.63 6.03
N PHE A 158 14.48 11.70 4.96
CA PHE A 158 15.03 11.56 3.60
C PHE A 158 15.83 12.77 3.13
N LYS A 159 15.43 14.00 3.50
CA LYS A 159 16.22 15.19 3.18
C LYS A 159 17.61 15.13 3.81
N GLU A 160 17.67 14.76 5.09
CA GLU A 160 18.94 14.59 5.79
C GLU A 160 19.79 13.45 5.20
N ALA A 161 19.14 12.31 4.91
CA ALA A 161 19.82 11.16 4.33
C ALA A 161 20.52 11.51 3.00
N MET A 162 19.88 12.36 2.18
CA MET A 162 20.49 12.86 0.95
C MET A 162 21.66 13.81 1.26
N GLU A 163 21.45 14.79 2.16
CA GLU A 163 22.45 15.82 2.45
C GLU A 163 23.75 15.23 3.02
N GLN A 164 23.68 14.27 3.95
CA GLN A 164 24.86 13.62 4.54
C GLN A 164 25.73 12.92 3.49
N GLN A 165 25.13 12.28 2.48
CA GLN A 165 25.88 11.59 1.43
C GLN A 165 26.54 12.54 0.43
N THR A 166 25.98 13.73 0.23
CA THR A 166 26.64 14.78 -0.58
C THR A 166 27.91 15.34 0.07
N SER A 167 28.06 15.21 1.39
CA SER A 167 29.21 15.72 2.14
C SER A 167 30.35 14.71 2.36
N GLU A 168 30.08 13.41 2.25
CA GLU A 168 31.05 12.29 2.43
C GLU A 168 31.59 11.77 1.08
N SER A 169 31.89 12.69 0.16
CA SER A 169 32.29 12.45 -1.22
C SER A 169 33.71 11.87 -1.41
N ASP A 170 34.06 10.72 -0.81
CA ASP A 170 35.31 10.01 -1.17
C ASP A 170 35.34 8.50 -0.82
N SER A 171 34.21 7.83 -0.57
CA SER A 171 34.18 6.37 -0.42
C SER A 171 33.33 5.68 -1.51
N ASP A 172 34.02 4.95 -2.39
CA ASP A 172 33.52 4.25 -3.59
C ASP A 172 32.49 3.11 -3.33
N GLU A 173 31.99 2.92 -2.11
CA GLU A 173 31.32 1.67 -1.73
C GLU A 173 29.78 1.68 -1.74
N LYS A 174 29.09 2.82 -1.90
CA LYS A 174 27.61 2.82 -1.95
C LYS A 174 27.01 3.90 -2.87
N PRO A 175 26.06 3.56 -3.76
CA PRO A 175 25.37 4.54 -4.58
C PRO A 175 24.56 5.53 -3.72
N PRO A 176 24.38 6.78 -4.19
CA PRO A 176 23.64 7.80 -3.47
C PRO A 176 22.18 7.39 -3.26
N ILE A 177 21.62 7.76 -2.11
CA ILE A 177 20.20 7.55 -1.80
C ILE A 177 19.37 8.42 -2.74
N GLU A 178 18.68 7.77 -3.68
CA GLU A 178 17.67 8.38 -4.52
C GLU A 178 16.29 8.19 -3.88
N VAL A 179 15.52 9.27 -3.75
CA VAL A 179 14.16 9.19 -3.17
C VAL A 179 13.14 9.63 -4.19
N LEU A 180 12.25 8.71 -4.53
CA LEU A 180 11.08 8.95 -5.34
C LEU A 180 9.85 9.13 -4.45
N LEU A 181 9.22 10.30 -4.51
CA LEU A 181 7.97 10.58 -3.80
C LEU A 181 6.77 10.33 -4.71
N THR A 182 5.83 9.50 -4.27
CA THR A 182 4.63 9.18 -5.05
C THR A 182 3.34 9.32 -4.25
N ALA A 183 2.22 9.53 -4.96
CA ALA A 183 0.89 9.58 -4.37
C ALA A 183 -0.17 8.99 -5.32
N PRO A 184 -1.33 8.53 -4.82
CA PRO A 184 -2.37 7.92 -5.66
C PRO A 184 -3.08 8.91 -6.59
N THR A 185 -3.09 10.22 -6.27
CA THR A 185 -3.78 11.25 -7.06
C THR A 185 -2.89 12.46 -7.28
N GLY A 186 -3.09 13.18 -8.40
CA GLY A 186 -2.31 14.38 -8.72
C GLY A 186 -2.42 15.49 -7.67
N ARG A 187 -3.60 15.64 -7.04
CA ARG A 187 -3.78 16.61 -5.95
C ARG A 187 -2.94 16.25 -4.72
N ALA A 188 -2.88 14.96 -4.36
CA ALA A 188 -2.04 14.50 -3.26
C ALA A 188 -0.54 14.65 -3.59
N ALA A 189 -0.12 14.32 -4.82
CA ALA A 189 1.24 14.53 -5.28
C ALA A 189 1.64 16.01 -5.22
N SER A 190 0.79 16.93 -5.70
CA SER A 190 1.05 18.37 -5.62
C SER A 190 1.19 18.89 -4.19
N VAL A 191 0.38 18.38 -3.25
CA VAL A 191 0.52 18.71 -1.82
C VAL A 191 1.82 18.15 -1.24
N LEU A 192 2.21 16.94 -1.62
CA LEU A 192 3.46 16.32 -1.20
C LEU A 192 4.67 17.12 -1.70
N THR A 193 4.67 17.54 -2.97
CA THR A 193 5.70 18.41 -3.54
C THR A 193 5.85 19.71 -2.76
N LYS A 194 4.74 20.41 -2.51
CA LYS A 194 4.75 21.68 -1.77
C LYS A 194 5.28 21.56 -0.34
N ARG A 195 5.01 20.43 0.34
CA ARG A 195 5.40 20.22 1.74
C ARG A 195 6.84 19.73 1.90
N THR A 196 7.31 18.95 0.94
CA THR A 196 8.66 18.34 0.99
C THR A 196 9.71 19.21 0.30
N GLY A 197 9.30 20.06 -0.64
CA GLY A 197 10.23 20.76 -1.54
C GLY A 197 10.81 19.87 -2.64
N CYS A 198 10.47 18.57 -2.65
CA CYS A 198 10.94 17.58 -3.61
C CYS A 198 9.82 17.26 -4.61
N THR A 199 10.16 17.01 -5.88
CA THR A 199 9.15 16.65 -6.89
C THR A 199 8.49 15.31 -6.55
N ALA A 200 7.17 15.31 -6.41
CA ALA A 200 6.37 14.11 -6.25
C ALA A 200 5.51 13.82 -7.49
N TYR A 201 5.31 12.53 -7.76
CA TYR A 201 4.60 12.04 -8.94
C TYR A 201 3.34 11.24 -8.55
N THR A 202 2.46 10.99 -9.50
CA THR A 202 1.38 10.02 -9.26
C THR A 202 1.90 8.59 -9.44
N MET A 203 1.36 7.60 -8.72
CA MET A 203 1.75 6.18 -8.91
C MET A 203 1.52 5.63 -10.33
N HIS A 204 0.81 6.36 -11.20
CA HIS A 204 0.56 5.97 -12.59
C HIS A 204 1.57 6.56 -13.59
N GLN A 205 2.36 7.56 -13.20
CA GLN A 205 3.35 8.24 -14.03
C GLN A 205 4.69 7.53 -13.96
#